data_AF-A0A7X3YC02-F1
#
_entry.id   AF-A0A7X3YC02-F1
#
_cell.length_a   1.000
_cell.length_b   1.000
_cell.length_c   1.000
_cell.angle_alpha   90.00
_cell.angle_beta   90.00
_cell.angle_gamma   90.00
#
_symmetry.space_group_name_H-M   'P 1'
#
loop_
_entity.id
_entity.type
_entity.pdbx_description
1 polymer ?
#
loop_
_entity_poly.entity_id
_entity_poly.type
_entity_poly.pdbx_seq_one_letter_code
_entity_poly.pdbx_strand_id
1 'polypeptide(L)'
;MLDRFYPIFDSAEWLERLVPLGIRLVQLRIKDRPEAELRAEIRAAKAVCAAHDCRLVVNDYWRLAIEEGCDYVHLGQEDLDGADPGAIRAAGLSLGVSTHDAGELD
;
A
#
# COMPACT_ATOMS: atom_id res chain seq x y z
N MET A 1 -1.41 16.70 1.96
CA MET A 1 -0.91 16.20 3.26
C MET A 1 -1.58 14.86 3.54
N LEU A 2 -0.82 13.86 4.00
CA LEU A 2 -1.35 12.55 4.44
C LEU A 2 -2.10 12.70 5.77
N ASP A 3 -3.09 11.84 6.01
CA ASP A 3 -3.80 11.81 7.30
C ASP A 3 -2.84 11.35 8.41
N ARG A 4 -3.09 11.77 9.66
CA ARG A 4 -2.28 11.42 10.82
C ARG A 4 -2.57 10.01 11.33
N PHE A 5 -3.77 9.50 11.08
CA PHE A 5 -4.15 8.15 11.46
C PHE A 5 -3.89 7.19 10.30
N TYR A 6 -2.94 6.27 10.48
CA TYR A 6 -2.47 5.33 9.45
C TYR A 6 -2.50 3.88 9.95
N PRO A 7 -3.70 3.29 10.12
CA PRO A 7 -3.83 1.88 10.49
C PRO A 7 -3.39 0.95 9.37
N ILE A 8 -2.89 -0.22 9.78
CA ILE A 8 -2.44 -1.30 8.91
C ILE A 8 -3.45 -2.45 9.04
N PHE A 9 -3.92 -2.96 7.91
CA PHE A 9 -4.89 -4.06 7.84
C PHE A 9 -4.37 -5.19 6.96
N ASP A 10 -4.83 -6.41 7.24
CA ASP A 10 -4.42 -7.65 6.57
C ASP A 10 -5.47 -8.20 5.59
N SER A 11 -6.55 -7.47 5.33
CA SER A 11 -7.57 -7.81 4.32
C SER A 11 -8.39 -6.59 3.89
N ALA A 12 -8.95 -6.66 2.68
CA ALA A 12 -9.91 -5.69 2.19
C ALA A 12 -11.25 -5.72 2.96
N GLU A 13 -11.62 -6.87 3.52
CA GLU A 13 -12.82 -7.01 4.36
C GLU A 13 -12.78 -6.04 5.56
N TRP A 14 -11.61 -5.88 6.20
CA TRP A 14 -11.48 -4.90 7.28
C TRP A 14 -11.64 -3.46 6.79
N LEU A 15 -11.13 -3.15 5.60
CA LEU A 15 -11.30 -1.82 5.00
C LEU A 15 -12.78 -1.53 4.72
N GLU A 16 -13.53 -2.49 4.16
CA GLU A 16 -14.98 -2.36 3.93
C GLU A 16 -15.75 -1.96 5.19
N ARG A 17 -15.32 -2.47 6.35
CA ARG A 17 -15.98 -2.23 7.63
C ARG A 17 -15.55 -0.91 8.29
N LEU A 18 -14.29 -0.51 8.12
CA LEU A 18 -13.67 0.54 8.93
C LEU A 18 -13.43 1.85 8.17
N VAL A 19 -13.13 1.78 6.87
CA VAL A 19 -12.95 2.99 6.04
C VAL A 19 -14.20 3.89 6.04
N PRO A 20 -15.43 3.36 5.93
CA PRO A 20 -16.64 4.20 5.98
C PRO A 20 -16.82 4.97 7.29
N LEU A 21 -16.14 4.59 8.37
CA LEU A 21 -16.20 5.25 9.68
C LEU A 21 -15.32 6.51 9.76
N GLY A 22 -14.68 6.91 8.65
CA GLY A 22 -13.94 8.16 8.53
C GLY A 22 -12.42 8.00 8.45
N ILE A 23 -11.90 6.79 8.27
CA ILE A 23 -10.46 6.58 8.03
C ILE A 23 -10.11 7.11 6.64
N ARG A 24 -9.04 7.91 6.54
CA ARG A 24 -8.62 8.58 5.30
C ARG A 24 -7.29 8.11 4.73
N LEU A 25 -6.58 7.25 5.44
CA LEU A 25 -5.31 6.66 5.03
C LEU A 25 -5.19 5.27 5.64
N VAL A 26 -4.87 4.26 4.83
CA VAL A 26 -4.70 2.87 5.29
C VAL A 26 -3.53 2.21 4.57
N GLN A 27 -2.87 1.27 5.25
CA GLN A 27 -1.95 0.34 4.62
C GLN A 27 -2.58 -1.04 4.51
N LEU A 28 -2.59 -1.62 3.32
CA LEU A 28 -2.93 -3.03 3.13
C LEU A 28 -1.64 -3.85 3.14
N ARG A 29 -1.50 -4.70 4.16
CA ARG A 29 -0.34 -5.55 4.40
C ARG A 29 -0.76 -7.01 4.53
N ILE A 30 -0.71 -7.70 3.40
CA ILE A 30 -1.04 -9.12 3.29
C ILE A 30 0.26 -9.91 3.17
N LYS A 31 0.36 -11.06 3.83
CA LYS A 31 1.49 -11.97 3.71
C LYS A 31 1.00 -13.34 3.26
N ASP A 32 1.90 -14.11 2.64
CA ASP A 32 1.70 -15.54 2.38
C ASP A 32 0.43 -15.88 1.57
N ARG A 33 0.13 -15.09 0.53
CA ARG A 33 -1.01 -15.31 -0.37
C ARG A 33 -0.59 -15.53 -1.82
N PRO A 34 -1.30 -16.37 -2.59
CA PRO A 34 -1.13 -16.45 -4.03
C PRO A 34 -1.39 -15.10 -4.69
N GLU A 35 -0.65 -14.81 -5.77
CA GLU A 35 -0.75 -13.52 -6.48
C GLU A 35 -2.19 -13.19 -6.93
N ALA A 36 -2.94 -14.19 -7.39
CA ALA A 36 -4.32 -14.01 -7.83
C ALA A 36 -5.24 -13.54 -6.68
N GLU A 37 -5.06 -14.08 -5.47
CA GLU A 37 -5.81 -13.65 -4.28
C GLU A 37 -5.38 -12.24 -3.86
N LEU A 38 -4.07 -11.99 -3.83
CA LEU A 38 -3.52 -10.68 -3.48
C LEU A 38 -4.01 -9.57 -4.43
N ARG A 39 -4.10 -9.86 -5.73
CA ARG A 39 -4.65 -8.94 -6.73
C ARG A 39 -6.13 -8.64 -6.48
N ALA A 40 -6.92 -9.65 -6.07
CA ALA A 40 -8.31 -9.46 -5.71
C ALA A 40 -8.46 -8.57 -4.47
N GLU A 41 -7.64 -8.80 -3.44
CA GLU A 41 -7.59 -7.98 -2.22
C GLU A 41 -7.22 -6.52 -2.51
N ILE A 42 -6.17 -6.29 -3.32
CA ILE A 42 -5.75 -4.93 -3.71
C ILE A 42 -6.88 -4.22 -4.47
N ARG A 43 -7.55 -4.89 -5.40
CA ARG A 43 -8.68 -4.31 -6.15
C ARG A 43 -9.85 -3.95 -5.25
N ALA A 44 -10.22 -4.84 -4.33
CA ALA A 44 -11.30 -4.60 -3.38
C ALA A 44 -10.96 -3.43 -2.45
N ALA A 45 -9.77 -3.44 -1.86
CA ALA A 45 -9.27 -2.35 -1.01
C ALA A 45 -9.25 -1.01 -1.75
N LYS A 46 -8.80 -0.99 -3.01
CA LYS A 46 -8.75 0.21 -3.84
C LYS A 46 -10.14 0.76 -4.11
N ALA A 47 -11.10 -0.11 -4.44
CA ALA A 47 -12.48 0.30 -4.69
C ALA A 47 -13.13 0.93 -3.45
N VAL A 48 -12.95 0.32 -2.27
CA VAL A 48 -13.43 0.86 -1.00
C VAL A 48 -12.79 2.22 -0.71
N CYS A 49 -11.47 2.31 -0.82
CA CYS A 49 -10.73 3.53 -0.54
C CYS A 49 -11.17 4.68 -1.47
N ALA A 50 -11.32 4.41 -2.76
CA ALA A 50 -11.79 5.40 -3.74
C ALA A 50 -13.22 5.89 -3.45
N ALA A 51 -14.12 5.00 -3.03
CA ALA A 51 -15.51 5.35 -2.69
C ALA A 51 -15.62 6.28 -1.47
N HIS A 52 -14.61 6.27 -0.59
CA HIS A 52 -14.64 6.98 0.69
C HIS A 52 -13.57 8.07 0.82
N ASP A 53 -12.95 8.50 -0.27
CA ASP A 53 -11.84 9.48 -0.26
C ASP A 53 -10.77 9.11 0.79
N CYS A 54 -10.39 7.83 0.76
CA CYS A 54 -9.34 7.25 1.59
C CYS A 54 -8.17 6.88 0.68
N ARG A 55 -6.95 7.11 1.15
CA ARG A 55 -5.73 6.72 0.45
C ARG A 55 -5.34 5.31 0.84
N LEU A 56 -5.12 4.47 -0.18
CA LEU A 56 -4.60 3.12 -0.02
C LEU A 56 -3.09 3.11 -0.25
N VAL A 57 -2.35 2.54 0.69
CA VAL A 57 -0.95 2.19 0.53
C VAL A 57 -0.81 0.67 0.48
N VAL A 58 -0.23 0.14 -0.60
CA VAL A 58 0.04 -1.31 -0.73
C VAL A 58 1.41 -1.62 -0.16
N ASN A 59 1.50 -2.58 0.76
CA ASN A 59 2.78 -2.98 1.35
C ASN A 59 3.50 -4.02 0.46
N ASP A 60 4.83 -3.90 0.33
CA ASP A 60 5.81 -4.81 -0.32
C ASP A 60 5.63 -5.03 -1.84
N TYR A 61 4.40 -5.09 -2.33
CA TYR A 61 4.06 -5.55 -3.69
C TYR A 61 4.01 -4.43 -4.72
N TRP A 62 5.13 -3.72 -4.94
CA TRP A 62 5.19 -2.56 -5.84
C TRP A 62 4.79 -2.87 -7.29
N ARG A 63 5.11 -4.05 -7.82
CA ARG A 63 4.71 -4.45 -9.19
C ARG A 63 3.19 -4.54 -9.32
N LEU A 64 2.54 -5.19 -8.36
CA LEU A 64 1.08 -5.30 -8.33
C LEU A 64 0.43 -3.93 -8.10
N ALA A 65 1.02 -3.08 -7.27
CA ALA A 65 0.55 -1.72 -7.08
C ALA A 65 0.56 -0.92 -8.40
N ILE A 66 1.61 -1.05 -9.22
CA ILE A 66 1.67 -0.46 -10.56
C ILE A 66 0.58 -1.04 -11.47
N GLU A 67 0.52 -2.37 -11.57
CA GLU A 67 -0.41 -3.07 -12.47
C GLU A 67 -1.88 -2.79 -12.15
N GLU A 68 -2.21 -2.65 -10.87
CA GLU A 68 -3.55 -2.31 -10.40
C GLU A 68 -3.79 -0.79 -10.33
N GLY A 69 -2.80 0.03 -10.69
CA GLY A 69 -2.87 1.49 -10.76
C GLY A 69 -3.11 2.14 -9.40
N CYS A 70 -2.48 1.66 -8.34
CA CYS A 70 -2.46 2.28 -7.03
C CYS A 70 -1.53 3.51 -7.01
N ASP A 71 -1.80 4.44 -6.09
CA ASP A 71 -1.02 5.69 -6.01
C ASP A 71 0.12 5.64 -4.99
N TYR A 72 0.09 4.70 -4.04
CA TYR A 72 1.07 4.58 -2.96
C TYR A 72 1.50 3.13 -2.74
N VAL A 73 2.80 2.95 -2.53
CA VAL A 73 3.42 1.70 -2.09
C VAL A 73 4.32 1.97 -0.88
N HIS A 74 4.40 1.00 0.03
CA HIS A 74 5.32 1.03 1.16
C HIS A 74 6.24 -0.19 1.09
N LEU A 75 7.56 0.02 1.17
CA LEU A 75 8.56 -1.05 1.08
C LEU A 75 9.44 -1.09 2.34
N GLY A 76 9.78 -2.29 2.80
CA GLY A 76 10.89 -2.49 3.74
C GLY A 76 12.25 -2.42 3.03
N GLN A 77 13.34 -2.45 3.80
CA GLN A 77 14.70 -2.46 3.23
C GLN A 77 14.94 -3.68 2.33
N GLU A 78 14.53 -4.86 2.79
CA GLU A 78 14.67 -6.10 2.00
C GLU A 78 13.87 -6.06 0.69
N ASP A 79 12.70 -5.42 0.69
CA ASP A 79 11.90 -5.26 -0.53
C ASP A 79 12.50 -4.23 -1.49
N LEU A 80 13.15 -3.20 -0.96
CA LEU A 80 13.83 -2.16 -1.74
C LEU A 80 15.00 -2.72 -2.54
N ASP A 81 15.76 -3.67 -1.97
CA ASP A 81 16.89 -4.33 -2.66
C ASP A 81 16.47 -4.97 -3.99
N GLY A 82 15.22 -5.47 -4.06
CA GLY A 82 14.64 -6.09 -5.26
C GLY A 82 13.71 -5.17 -6.07
N ALA A 83 13.53 -3.92 -5.63
CA ALA A 83 12.66 -2.96 -6.27
C ALA A 83 13.38 -2.17 -7.38
N ASP A 84 12.59 -1.63 -8.31
CA ASP A 84 13.07 -0.64 -9.27
C ASP A 84 12.41 0.71 -8.94
N PRO A 85 13.09 1.58 -8.16
CA PRO A 85 12.57 2.91 -7.82
C PRO A 85 12.28 3.77 -9.06
N GLY A 86 13.00 3.54 -10.16
CA GLY A 86 12.78 4.22 -11.43
C GLY A 86 11.45 3.83 -12.05
N ALA A 87 11.13 2.53 -12.08
CA ALA A 87 9.84 2.03 -12.54
C ALA A 87 8.68 2.51 -11.65
N ILE A 88 8.85 2.48 -10.32
CA ILE A 88 7.85 2.98 -9.35
C ILE A 88 7.55 4.46 -9.63
N ARG A 89 8.59 5.28 -9.78
CA ARG A 89 8.44 6.71 -10.07
C ARG A 89 7.84 6.96 -11.45
N ALA A 90 8.24 6.20 -12.47
CA ALA A 90 7.71 6.32 -13.83
C ALA A 90 6.22 5.97 -13.92
N ALA A 91 5.75 5.04 -13.08
CA ALA A 91 4.35 4.70 -12.92
C ALA A 91 3.54 5.73 -12.10
N GLY A 92 4.20 6.73 -11.52
CA GLY A 92 3.56 7.79 -10.73
C GLY A 92 3.26 7.41 -9.27
N LEU A 93 3.78 6.27 -8.79
CA LEU A 93 3.58 5.85 -7.40
C LEU A 93 4.41 6.68 -6.44
N SER A 94 3.81 7.05 -5.32
CA SER A 94 4.51 7.56 -4.15
C SER A 94 5.05 6.39 -3.32
N LEU A 95 6.32 6.47 -2.93
CA LEU A 95 7.02 5.41 -2.19
C LEU A 95 7.22 5.81 -0.73
N GLY A 96 6.70 5.01 0.19
CA GLY A 96 7.06 5.00 1.62
C GLY A 96 8.12 3.95 1.89
N VAL A 97 9.07 4.25 2.79
CA VAL A 97 10.15 3.34 3.18
C VAL A 97 10.15 3.17 4.68
N SER A 98 10.23 1.93 5.16
CA SER A 98 10.50 1.66 6.58
C SER A 98 11.98 1.88 6.89
N THR A 99 12.26 2.66 7.93
CA THR A 99 13.61 2.85 8.48
C THR A 99 13.64 2.39 9.94
N HIS A 100 14.56 1.50 10.30
CA HIS A 100 14.68 0.88 11.62
C HIS A 100 15.88 1.38 12.41
N ASP A 101 16.86 1.99 11.75
CA ASP A 101 17.97 2.68 12.38
C ASP A 101 18.33 3.98 11.65
N ALA A 102 19.28 4.72 12.21
CA ALA A 102 19.71 5.99 11.65
C ALA A 102 20.47 5.85 10.32
N GLY A 103 21.10 4.70 10.07
CA GLY A 103 21.81 4.43 8.81
C GLY A 103 20.86 4.20 7.64
N GLU A 104 19.62 3.75 7.90
CA GLU A 104 18.58 3.58 6.88
C GLU A 104 17.91 4.89 6.41
N LEU A 105 18.27 6.05 7.02
CA LEU A 105 17.74 7.37 6.66
C LEU A 105 18.58 8.13 5.62
N ASP A 106 19.85 7.74 5.44
CA ASP A 106 20.81 8.37 4.53
C ASP A 106 20.71 7.81 3.09
#